data_AF-A0A6A5T8S7-F1
#
_entry.id   AF-A0A6A5T8S7-F1
#
_cell.length_a   1.000
_cell.length_b   1.000
_cell.length_c   1.000
_cell.angle_alpha   90.00
_cell.angle_beta   90.00
_cell.angle_gamma   90.00
#
_symmetry.space_group_name_H-M   'P 1'
#
loop_
_entity.id
_entity.type
_entity.pdbx_description
1 polymer ?
#
loop_
_entity_poly.entity_id
_entity_poly.type
_entity_poly.pdbx_seq_one_letter_code
_entity_poly.pdbx_strand_id
1 'polypeptide(L)'
;MAPPLPLIPPSALEAELNTLPSGKPRRPPLVLTDCALKELVQYKCNIDKPVTRGARPVIYCEPVVRLIRQCANGVHVETTAWEGWKAGQERERVLEKKT
;
A
#
# COMPACT_ATOMS: atom_id res chain seq x y z
N MET A 1 -12.41 15.06 -11.91
CA MET A 1 -11.20 14.25 -12.11
C MET A 1 -10.60 13.97 -10.75
N ALA A 2 -10.08 12.77 -10.49
CA ALA A 2 -9.35 12.52 -9.25
C ALA A 2 -8.04 13.32 -9.25
N PRO A 3 -7.63 13.92 -8.12
CA PRO A 3 -6.35 14.61 -8.03
C PRO A 3 -5.20 13.61 -8.26
N PRO A 4 -4.09 14.02 -8.88
CA PRO A 4 -2.90 13.17 -8.98
C PRO A 4 -2.40 12.84 -7.57
N LEU A 5 -2.21 11.55 -7.30
CA LEU A 5 -1.64 11.10 -6.04
C LEU A 5 -0.12 11.31 -6.07
N PRO A 6 0.49 11.82 -5.00
CA PRO A 6 1.95 11.90 -4.91
C PRO A 6 2.54 10.48 -4.98
N LEU A 7 3.45 10.28 -5.94
CA LEU A 7 4.19 9.03 -6.09
C LEU A 7 5.34 9.01 -5.07
N ILE A 8 5.07 8.50 -3.88
CA ILE A 8 6.08 8.33 -2.84
C ILE A 8 6.70 6.94 -3.00
N PRO A 9 8.02 6.81 -3.25
CA PRO A 9 8.66 5.51 -3.33
C PRO A 9 8.66 4.83 -1.94
N PRO A 10 8.64 3.49 -1.87
CA PRO A 10 8.63 2.77 -0.58
C PRO A 10 9.74 3.19 0.38
N SER A 11 10.95 3.43 -0.13
CA SER A 11 12.10 3.84 0.68
C SER A 11 11.96 5.21 1.35
N ALA A 12 11.13 6.10 0.81
CA ALA A 12 10.91 7.45 1.33
C ALA A 12 9.64 7.58 2.18
N LEU A 13 8.78 6.55 2.20
CA LEU A 13 7.45 6.63 2.81
C LEU A 13 7.51 7.06 4.29
N GLU A 14 8.39 6.45 5.08
CA GLU A 14 8.50 6.77 6.51
C GLU A 14 9.02 8.19 6.75
N ALA A 15 9.94 8.68 5.92
CA ALA A 15 10.45 10.04 6.02
C ALA A 15 9.37 11.08 5.68
N GLU A 16 8.57 10.82 4.65
CA GLU A 16 7.47 11.68 4.24
C GLU A 16 6.37 11.74 5.31
N LEU A 17 5.98 10.59 5.88
CA LEU A 17 4.96 10.55 6.95
C LEU A 17 5.40 11.27 8.24
N ASN A 18 6.70 11.34 8.47
CA ASN A 18 7.31 12.04 9.59
C ASN A 18 7.58 13.52 9.31
N THR A 19 7.28 14.02 8.11
CA THR A 19 7.38 15.44 7.78
C THR A 19 5.98 16.04 7.76
N LEU A 20 5.75 17.05 8.61
CA LEU A 20 4.47 17.78 8.63
C LEU A 20 4.35 18.68 7.40
N PRO A 21 3.14 19.11 7.01
CA PRO A 21 2.95 20.08 5.91
C PRO A 21 3.71 21.40 6.11
N SER A 22 4.10 21.73 7.36
CA SER A 22 4.95 22.87 7.69
C SER A 22 6.45 22.65 7.44
N GLY A 23 6.84 21.47 6.96
CA GLY A 23 8.24 21.02 6.81
C GLY A 23 8.91 20.60 8.13
N LYS A 24 8.21 20.69 9.26
CA LYS A 24 8.76 20.30 10.57
C LYS A 24 8.63 18.79 10.80
N PRO A 25 9.57 18.16 11.53
CA PRO A 25 9.44 16.76 11.89
C PRO A 25 8.27 16.54 12.86
N ARG A 26 7.57 15.42 12.68
CA ARG A 26 6.51 14.95 13.57
C ARG A 26 7.09 14.60 14.95
N ARG A 27 6.36 14.93 16.01
CA ARG A 27 6.72 14.60 17.40
C ARG A 27 5.49 14.01 18.12
N PRO A 28 5.52 12.75 18.58
CA PRO A 28 6.58 11.76 18.40
C PRO A 28 6.72 11.29 16.93
N PRO A 29 7.87 10.71 16.55
CA PRO A 29 8.01 10.09 15.25
C PRO A 29 7.04 8.91 15.10
N LEU A 30 6.52 8.74 13.89
CA LEU A 30 5.72 7.61 13.48
C LEU A 30 6.65 6.48 13.01
N VAL A 31 6.53 5.31 13.64
CA VAL A 31 7.20 4.08 13.23
C VAL A 31 6.13 3.14 12.66
N LEU A 32 6.18 2.87 11.36
CA LEU A 32 5.09 2.13 10.69
C LEU A 32 4.94 0.70 11.21
N THR A 33 6.03 0.05 11.58
CA THR A 33 6.02 -1.32 12.11
C THR A 33 5.25 -1.46 13.42
N ASP A 34 5.17 -0.38 14.20
CA ASP A 34 4.47 -0.35 15.49
C ASP A 34 2.96 -0.16 15.30
N CYS A 35 2.53 0.25 14.11
CA CYS A 35 1.14 0.40 13.75
C CYS A 35 0.51 -0.96 13.37
N ALA A 36 -0.77 -1.13 13.68
CA ALA A 36 -1.50 -2.34 13.32
C ALA A 36 -1.57 -2.49 11.80
N LEU A 37 -1.14 -3.65 11.29
CA LEU A 37 -1.32 -4.02 9.89
C LEU A 37 -2.74 -4.53 9.68
N LYS A 38 -3.43 -3.94 8.70
CA LYS A 38 -4.80 -4.27 8.31
C LYS A 38 -4.84 -4.59 6.82
N GLU A 39 -5.78 -5.44 6.44
CA GLU A 39 -6.04 -5.78 5.05
C GLU A 39 -7.38 -5.20 4.62
N LEU A 40 -7.39 -4.57 3.45
CA LEU A 40 -8.59 -4.14 2.74
C LEU A 40 -8.66 -4.89 1.42
N VAL A 41 -9.62 -5.81 1.31
CA VAL A 41 -9.89 -6.54 0.06
C VAL A 41 -10.86 -5.73 -0.78
N GLN A 42 -10.40 -5.29 -1.94
CA GLN A 42 -11.21 -4.66 -2.98
C GLN A 42 -11.41 -5.65 -4.13
N TYR A 43 -12.34 -5.37 -5.04
CA TYR A 43 -12.53 -6.18 -6.24
C TYR A 43 -12.40 -5.31 -7.49
N LYS A 44 -11.55 -5.74 -8.42
CA LYS A 44 -11.47 -5.16 -9.75
C LYS A 44 -12.34 -5.98 -10.69
N CYS A 45 -13.49 -5.41 -11.05
CA CYS A 45 -14.43 -6.03 -11.97
C CYS A 45 -14.21 -5.52 -13.39
N ASN A 46 -13.99 -6.43 -14.34
CA ASN A 46 -13.92 -6.15 -15.77
C ASN A 46 -15.09 -6.82 -16.49
N ILE A 47 -15.57 -6.18 -17.55
CA ILE A 47 -16.67 -6.69 -18.37
C ILE A 47 -16.06 -7.31 -19.63
N ASP A 48 -16.26 -8.61 -19.82
CA ASP A 48 -15.90 -9.28 -21.04
C ASP A 48 -16.95 -9.00 -22.12
N LYS A 49 -16.48 -8.41 -23.23
CA LYS A 49 -17.33 -8.11 -24.37
C LYS A 49 -17.77 -9.43 -25.02
N PRO A 50 -19.08 -9.65 -25.22
CA PRO A 50 -19.56 -10.87 -25.85
C PRO A 50 -19.02 -10.98 -27.28
N VAL A 51 -18.40 -12.11 -27.60
CA VAL A 51 -17.87 -12.41 -28.95
C VAL A 51 -19.01 -12.57 -29.96
N THR A 52 -20.16 -13.06 -29.50
CA THR A 52 -21.34 -13.32 -30.34
C THR A 52 -22.42 -12.27 -30.09
N ARG A 53 -23.00 -11.73 -31.16
CA ARG A 53 -24.11 -10.77 -31.10
C ARG A 53 -25.32 -11.40 -30.39
N GLY A 54 -25.80 -10.75 -29.32
CA GLY A 54 -26.94 -11.23 -28.53
C GLY A 54 -26.57 -12.05 -27.29
N ALA A 55 -25.30 -12.40 -27.09
CA ALA A 55 -24.85 -13.02 -25.85
C ALA A 55 -24.77 -11.98 -24.71
N ARG A 56 -25.03 -12.43 -23.48
CA ARG A 56 -24.91 -11.58 -22.28
C ARG A 56 -23.44 -11.34 -21.94
N PRO A 57 -23.05 -10.12 -21.55
CA PRO A 57 -21.71 -9.85 -21.08
C PRO A 57 -21.43 -10.63 -19.79
N VAL A 58 -20.19 -11.08 -19.63
CA VAL A 58 -19.72 -11.73 -18.41
C VAL A 58 -18.91 -10.73 -17.59
N ILE A 59 -19.12 -10.69 -16.28
CA ILE A 59 -18.39 -9.82 -15.36
C ILE A 59 -17.42 -10.70 -14.57
N TYR A 60 -16.13 -10.42 -14.68
CA TYR A 60 -15.07 -11.08 -13.91
C TYR A 60 -14.51 -10.11 -12.87
N CYS A 61 -14.61 -10.49 -11.60
CA CYS A 61 -14.11 -9.69 -10.48
C CYS A 61 -12.93 -10.41 -9.81
N GLU A 62 -11.77 -9.79 -9.86
CA GLU A 62 -10.55 -10.29 -9.22
C GLU A 62 -10.31 -9.56 -7.90
N PRO A 63 -9.93 -10.26 -6.81
CA PRO A 63 -9.60 -9.61 -5.56
C PRO A 63 -8.30 -8.82 -5.67
N VAL A 64 -8.31 -7.60 -5.13
CA VAL A 64 -7.16 -6.71 -5.00
C VAL A 64 -6.96 -6.44 -3.52
N VAL A 65 -5.92 -7.02 -2.93
CA VAL A 65 -5.60 -6.83 -1.52
C VAL A 65 -4.75 -5.57 -1.34
N ARG A 66 -5.19 -4.68 -0.45
CA ARG A 66 -4.46 -3.49 -0.03
C ARG A 66 -4.06 -3.64 1.43
N LEU A 67 -2.79 -3.38 1.72
CA LEU A 67 -2.27 -3.40 3.09
C LEU A 67 -2.31 -1.98 3.65
N ILE A 68 -2.78 -1.82 4.87
CA ILE A 68 -2.96 -0.52 5.53
C ILE A 68 -2.32 -0.57 6.92
N ARG A 69 -1.48 0.41 7.24
CA ARG A 69 -1.02 0.64 8.61
C ARG A 69 -1.97 1.62 9.29
N GLN A 70 -2.61 1.16 10.37
CA GLN A 70 -3.46 1.96 11.23
C GLN A 70 -2.73 2.24 12.53
N CYS A 71 -2.36 3.50 12.73
CA CYS A 71 -1.59 3.96 13.88
C CYS A 71 -2.51 4.55 14.96
N ALA A 72 -2.11 4.44 16.24
CA ALA A 72 -2.92 4.90 17.38
C ALA A 72 -3.21 6.41 17.37
N ASN A 73 -2.37 7.20 16.70
CA ASN A 73 -2.54 8.64 16.53
C ASN A 73 -3.54 9.01 15.40
N GLY A 74 -4.31 8.05 14.88
CA GLY A 74 -5.29 8.27 13.84
C GLY A 74 -4.72 8.36 12.42
N VAL A 75 -3.42 8.06 12.24
CA VAL A 75 -2.81 7.98 10.91
C VAL A 75 -3.18 6.64 10.25
N HIS A 76 -3.71 6.71 9.03
CA HIS A 76 -4.03 5.57 8.17
C HIS A 76 -3.28 5.71 6.85
N VAL A 77 -2.48 4.72 6.49
CA VAL A 77 -1.64 4.78 5.28
C VAL A 77 -1.71 3.46 4.53
N GLU A 78 -1.99 3.50 3.23
CA GLU A 78 -1.82 2.34 2.36
C GLU A 78 -0.33 2.04 2.21
N THR A 79 0.07 0.82 2.52
CA THR A 79 1.47 0.39 2.64
C THR A 79 1.77 -0.85 1.80
N THR A 80 0.88 -1.27 0.89
CA THR A 80 1.05 -2.49 0.07
C THR A 80 2.44 -2.63 -0.55
N ALA A 81 2.93 -1.59 -1.22
CA ALA A 81 4.28 -1.59 -1.81
C ALA A 81 5.40 -1.53 -0.76
N TRP A 82 5.16 -0.86 0.37
CA TRP A 82 6.12 -0.73 1.47
C TRP A 82 6.32 -2.05 2.22
N GLU A 83 5.25 -2.80 2.49
CA GLU A 83 5.34 -4.12 3.13
C GLU A 83 6.16 -5.09 2.28
N GLY A 84 5.92 -5.12 0.96
CA GLY A 84 6.71 -5.93 0.03
C GLY A 84 8.18 -5.52 0.01
N TRP A 85 8.46 -4.22 -0.01
CA TRP A 85 9.82 -3.67 0.04
C TRP A 85 10.55 -4.03 1.35
N LYS A 86 9.89 -3.85 2.50
CA LYS A 86 10.44 -4.20 3.82
C LYS A 86 10.74 -5.69 3.96
N ALA A 87 9.83 -6.54 3.53
CA ALA A 87 10.05 -7.98 3.53
C ALA A 87 11.25 -8.39 2.66
N GLY A 88 11.46 -7.71 1.52
CA GLY A 88 12.66 -7.88 0.69
C GLY A 88 13.94 -7.53 1.43
N GLN A 89 13.98 -6.35 2.07
CA GLN A 89 15.13 -5.89 2.86
C GLN A 89 15.47 -6.82 4.03
N GLU A 90 14.47 -7.36 4.72
CA GLU A 90 14.68 -8.30 5.81
C GLU A 90 15.29 -9.62 5.32
N ARG A 91 14.84 -10.12 4.16
CA ARG A 91 15.41 -11.32 3.53
C ARG A 91 16.87 -11.14 3.15
N GLU A 92 17.22 -9.99 2.55
CA GLU A 92 18.60 -9.64 2.20
C GLU A 92 19.51 -9.61 3.44
N ARG A 93 19.09 -8.90 4.50
CA ARG A 93 19.84 -8.83 5.76
C ARG A 93 20.06 -10.19 6.41
N VAL A 94 19.08 -11.10 6.32
CA VAL A 94 19.22 -12.46 6.84
C VAL A 94 20.21 -13.27 6.02
N LEU A 95 20.29 -13.04 4.70
CA LEU A 95 21.24 -13.72 3.83
C LEU A 95 22.68 -13.23 4.08
N GLU A 96 22.89 -11.92 4.22
CA GLU A 96 24.19 -11.33 4.52
C GLU A 96 24.76 -11.83 5.85
N LYS A 97 23.93 -11.98 6.89
CA LYS A 97 24.35 -12.49 8.20
C LYS A 97 24.70 -13.98 8.24
N LYS A 98 24.33 -14.74 7.19
CA LYS A 98 24.65 -16.17 7.07
C LYS A 98 25.94 -16.43 6.30
N THR A 99 26.51 -15.40 5.66
CA THR A 99 27.77 -15.46 4.91
C THR A 99 28.91 -15.02 5.81
#